data_AF-T0YRL1-F1
#
_entry.id   AF-T0YRL1-F1
#
_cell.length_a   1.000
_cell.length_b   1.000
_cell.length_c   1.000
_cell.angle_alpha   90.00
_cell.angle_beta   90.00
_cell.angle_gamma   90.00
#
_symmetry.space_group_name_H-M   'P 1'
#
loop_
_entity.id
_entity.type
_entity.pdbx_description
1 polymer ?
#
loop_
_entity_poly.entity_id
_entity_poly.type
_entity_poly.pdbx_seq_one_letter_code
_entity_poly.pdbx_strand_id
1 'polypeptide(L)'
;HPSAPHRKLHAPDWFVSSLMMERALDAILRRVKKLDRSHDIPYLAGYSQDGKTIYIDRHLPKSFRYRGRDIEVDRYLILHEEVEKTLIDQLDLHYLHAHQIATRAEEAAVHADRVAWRAYDRFMQKYVKSIGDERLKKVPDDLDLKPYRDYHDYDLLQRMDRALTRSSTPRTVASKAFRQELADYMTAFRDEHRLDLRHGKLAQRAATSDKPAQRATATRKPTQGGSAPSSKSVARASATAKPRAHGGKTTV
;
A
#
# COMPACT_ATOMS: atom_id res chain seq x y z
N HIS A 1 17.92 26.99 8.96
CA HIS A 1 18.82 27.99 9.59
C HIS A 1 20.03 28.18 8.67
N PRO A 2 20.29 29.39 8.14
CA PRO A 2 21.30 29.61 7.08
C PRO A 2 22.75 29.65 7.59
N SER A 3 22.98 29.52 8.90
CA SER A 3 24.26 29.81 9.55
C SER A 3 24.92 28.60 10.27
N ALA A 4 24.40 27.38 10.10
CA ALA A 4 25.09 26.22 10.63
C ALA A 4 26.37 25.96 9.80
N PRO A 5 27.55 25.72 10.38
CA PRO A 5 28.71 25.28 9.61
C PRO A 5 28.47 23.84 9.12
N HIS A 6 27.96 23.68 7.91
CA HIS A 6 27.88 22.37 7.25
C HIS A 6 29.05 22.26 6.27
N ARG A 7 30.07 21.48 6.65
CA ARG A 7 31.13 21.07 5.73
C ARG A 7 30.47 20.25 4.63
N LYS A 8 30.54 20.71 3.38
CA LYS A 8 30.00 20.01 2.22
C LYS A 8 30.63 18.61 2.16
N LEU A 9 29.82 17.58 2.31
CA LEU A 9 30.30 16.20 2.21
C LEU A 9 30.69 15.95 0.75
N HIS A 10 31.84 15.33 0.50
CA HIS A 10 32.25 14.90 -0.84
C HIS A 10 31.47 13.64 -1.26
N ALA A 11 30.16 13.77 -1.32
CA ALA A 11 29.24 12.76 -1.80
C ALA A 11 28.40 13.35 -2.94
N PRO A 12 27.81 12.52 -3.81
CA PRO A 12 26.87 13.01 -4.82
C PRO A 12 25.74 13.82 -4.18
N ASP A 13 25.18 14.80 -4.89
CA ASP A 13 24.17 15.72 -4.32
C ASP A 13 22.89 15.02 -3.84
N TRP A 14 22.62 13.79 -4.29
CA TRP A 14 21.51 12.94 -3.84
C TRP A 14 21.82 12.12 -2.59
N PHE A 15 23.08 12.10 -2.13
CA PHE A 15 23.48 11.35 -0.95
C PHE A 15 23.07 12.10 0.31
N VAL A 16 22.18 11.49 1.10
CA VAL A 16 21.79 12.03 2.40
C VAL A 16 22.62 11.39 3.50
N SER A 17 23.40 12.21 4.20
CA SER A 17 24.15 11.73 5.37
C SER A 17 23.24 11.54 6.58
N SER A 18 23.62 10.65 7.49
CA SER A 18 22.86 10.43 8.74
C SER A 18 22.63 11.73 9.51
N LEU A 19 23.63 12.60 9.59
CA LEU A 19 23.52 13.89 10.28
C LEU A 19 22.51 14.85 9.61
N MET A 20 22.42 14.81 8.28
CA MET A 20 21.43 15.61 7.55
C MET A 20 20.02 15.11 7.81
N MET A 21 19.80 13.79 7.77
CA MET A 21 18.51 13.20 8.08
C MET A 21 18.09 13.47 9.53
N GLU A 22 19.00 13.32 10.49
CA GLU A 22 18.73 13.58 11.90
C GLU A 22 18.29 15.04 12.12
N ARG A 23 18.99 16.01 11.50
CA ARG A 23 18.59 17.42 11.56
C ARG A 23 17.24 17.71 10.91
N ALA A 24 16.94 17.06 9.79
CA ALA A 24 15.66 17.20 9.11
C ALA A 24 14.52 16.62 9.96
N LEU A 25 14.75 15.45 10.55
CA LEU A 25 13.82 14.78 11.45
C LEU A 25 13.54 15.64 12.68
N ASP A 26 14.57 16.19 13.32
CA ASP A 26 14.42 17.12 14.45
C ASP A 26 13.60 18.35 14.09
N ALA A 27 13.81 18.92 12.89
CA ALA A 27 13.06 20.08 12.42
C ALA A 27 11.58 19.74 12.20
N ILE A 28 11.29 18.57 11.65
CA ILE A 28 9.93 18.07 11.42
C ILE A 28 9.23 17.78 12.76
N LEU A 29 9.89 17.07 13.67
CA LEU A 29 9.37 16.79 15.01
C LEU A 29 8.99 18.06 15.78
N ARG A 30 9.73 19.16 15.58
CA ARG A 30 9.39 20.48 16.16
C ARG A 30 8.22 21.18 15.48
N ARG A 31 7.94 20.89 14.22
CA ARG A 31 6.79 21.46 13.48
C ARG A 31 5.49 20.77 13.85
N VAL A 32 5.53 19.46 14.14
CA VAL A 32 4.35 18.70 14.55
C VAL A 32 3.78 19.27 15.85
N LYS A 33 2.54 19.78 15.77
CA LYS A 33 1.88 20.44 16.90
C LYS A 33 1.31 19.44 17.88
N LYS A 34 0.77 18.33 17.37
CA LYS A 34 0.10 17.31 18.18
C LYS A 34 0.38 15.92 17.62
N LEU A 35 0.74 15.01 18.52
CA LEU A 35 0.86 13.58 18.25
C LEU A 35 -0.18 12.84 19.09
N ASP A 36 -1.00 12.01 18.46
CA ASP A 36 -2.05 11.23 19.13
C ASP A 36 -1.87 9.74 18.86
N ARG A 37 -1.73 8.96 19.94
CA ARG A 37 -1.58 7.50 19.94
C ARG A 37 -2.75 6.77 20.59
N SER A 38 -3.88 7.43 20.74
CA SER A 38 -5.02 6.92 21.51
C SER A 38 -6.13 6.36 20.63
N HIS A 39 -5.96 6.43 19.31
CA HIS A 39 -6.97 6.08 18.30
C HIS A 39 -6.53 4.85 17.48
N ASP A 40 -7.53 4.18 16.90
CA ASP A 40 -7.35 3.13 15.91
C ASP A 40 -7.16 3.79 14.55
N ILE A 41 -6.00 3.58 13.95
CA ILE A 41 -5.61 4.21 12.69
C ILE A 41 -5.33 3.10 11.68
N PRO A 42 -6.16 2.97 10.64
CA PRO A 42 -5.86 2.05 9.57
C PRO A 42 -4.49 2.36 8.95
N TYR A 43 -3.77 1.33 8.50
CA TYR A 43 -2.43 1.46 7.94
C TYR A 43 -1.36 2.07 8.88
N LEU A 44 -1.56 1.98 10.20
CA LEU A 44 -0.62 2.36 11.29
C LEU A 44 -0.53 3.85 11.60
N ALA A 45 -0.65 4.73 10.62
CA ALA A 45 -0.51 6.17 10.82
C ALA A 45 -1.35 6.96 9.81
N GLY A 46 -1.55 8.23 10.12
CA GLY A 46 -2.22 9.19 9.26
C GLY A 46 -2.20 10.59 9.87
N TYR A 47 -2.75 11.56 9.17
CA TYR A 47 -2.80 12.95 9.62
C TYR A 47 -4.24 13.50 9.64
N SER A 48 -4.47 14.54 10.44
CA SER A 48 -5.73 15.30 10.40
C SER A 48 -5.91 16.03 9.07
N GLN A 49 -7.14 16.38 8.71
CA GLN A 49 -7.45 17.13 7.48
C GLN A 49 -6.61 18.42 7.32
N ASP A 50 -6.31 19.10 8.43
CA ASP A 50 -5.50 20.33 8.46
C ASP A 50 -3.98 20.09 8.61
N GLY A 51 -3.55 18.82 8.67
CA GLY A 51 -2.15 18.40 8.82
C GLY A 51 -1.50 18.77 10.17
N LYS A 52 -2.26 19.25 11.16
CA LYS A 52 -1.68 19.70 12.44
C LYS A 52 -1.54 18.58 13.47
N THR A 53 -2.32 17.51 13.33
CA THR A 53 -2.27 16.34 14.21
C THR A 53 -1.79 15.14 13.42
N ILE A 54 -0.72 14.51 13.90
CA ILE A 54 -0.30 13.19 13.42
C ILE A 54 -0.90 12.13 14.34
N TYR A 55 -1.53 11.15 13.74
CA TYR A 55 -2.11 9.99 14.40
C TYR A 55 -1.24 8.77 14.17
N ILE A 56 -0.93 8.04 15.24
CA ILE A 56 -0.30 6.72 15.15
C ILE A 56 -1.21 5.73 15.88
N ASP A 57 -1.41 4.55 15.30
CA ASP A 57 -2.27 3.53 15.85
C ASP A 57 -1.86 3.15 17.30
N ARG A 58 -2.85 3.08 18.19
CA ARG A 58 -2.64 2.81 19.61
C ARG A 58 -2.06 1.43 19.91
N HIS A 59 -2.24 0.46 19.01
CA HIS A 59 -1.76 -0.91 19.14
C HIS A 59 -0.34 -1.09 18.60
N LEU A 60 0.19 -0.12 17.86
CA LEU A 60 1.59 -0.11 17.45
C LEU A 60 2.49 0.12 18.69
N PRO A 61 3.56 -0.67 18.91
CA PRO A 61 4.57 -0.35 19.91
C PRO A 61 5.36 0.90 19.52
N LYS A 62 5.76 1.69 20.51
CA LYS A 62 6.57 2.91 20.30
C LYS A 62 8.00 2.61 19.80
N SER A 63 8.49 1.42 20.08
CA SER A 63 9.84 1.01 19.71
C SER A 63 9.94 -0.47 19.44
N PHE A 64 11.02 -0.86 18.77
CA PHE A 64 11.39 -2.26 18.60
C PHE A 64 12.87 -2.48 18.85
N ARG A 65 13.20 -3.70 19.29
CA ARG A 65 14.57 -4.10 19.59
C ARG A 65 15.31 -4.48 18.30
N TYR A 66 16.43 -3.82 18.00
CA TYR A 66 17.28 -4.15 16.86
C TYR A 66 18.77 -4.05 17.23
N ARG A 67 19.50 -5.17 17.09
CA ARG A 67 20.94 -5.27 17.38
C ARG A 67 21.32 -4.71 18.76
N GLY A 68 20.54 -5.05 19.78
CA GLY A 68 20.82 -4.59 21.15
C GLY A 68 20.51 -3.11 21.42
N ARG A 69 19.77 -2.43 20.53
CA ARG A 69 19.25 -1.07 20.71
C ARG A 69 17.74 -1.05 20.60
N ASP A 70 17.10 -0.12 21.30
CA ASP A 70 15.68 0.16 21.15
C ASP A 70 15.52 1.30 20.15
N ILE A 71 14.80 1.05 19.07
CA ILE A 71 14.60 2.00 17.98
C ILE A 71 13.18 2.52 18.05
N GLU A 72 13.02 3.82 18.27
CA GLU A 72 11.71 4.47 18.25
C GLU A 72 11.18 4.55 16.82
N VAL A 73 9.92 4.13 16.62
CA VAL A 73 9.30 4.07 15.30
C VAL A 73 8.51 5.32 14.96
N ASP A 74 8.01 6.03 15.98
CA ASP A 74 7.16 7.20 15.86
C ASP A 74 7.79 8.27 14.97
N ARG A 75 9.09 8.50 15.14
CA ARG A 75 9.83 9.50 14.36
C ARG A 75 9.78 9.24 12.85
N TYR A 76 9.85 7.98 12.42
CA TYR A 76 9.83 7.64 11.00
C TYR A 76 8.43 7.83 10.41
N LEU A 77 7.40 7.43 11.15
CA LEU A 77 6.01 7.66 10.76
C LEU A 77 5.70 9.15 10.69
N ILE A 78 6.12 9.93 11.67
CA ILE A 78 5.94 11.39 11.67
C ILE A 78 6.59 12.02 10.44
N LEU A 79 7.81 11.60 10.08
CA LEU A 79 8.47 12.05 8.85
C LEU A 79 7.65 11.70 7.61
N HIS A 80 7.15 10.46 7.52
CA HIS A 80 6.34 9.99 6.40
C HIS A 80 5.09 10.87 6.23
N GLU A 81 4.29 11.00 7.29
CA GLU A 81 3.04 11.76 7.26
C GLU A 81 3.28 13.23 6.90
N GLU A 82 4.30 13.85 7.49
CA GLU A 82 4.60 15.27 7.26
C GLU A 82 5.04 15.56 5.83
N VAL A 83 5.91 14.70 5.26
CA VAL A 83 6.36 14.83 3.88
C VAL A 83 5.20 14.62 2.92
N GLU A 84 4.41 13.57 3.13
CA GLU A 84 3.24 13.26 2.31
C GLU A 84 2.25 14.44 2.29
N LYS A 85 1.83 14.90 3.48
CA LYS A 85 0.88 16.00 3.62
C LYS A 85 1.41 17.31 3.05
N THR A 86 2.70 17.62 3.25
CA THR A 86 3.30 18.85 2.71
C THR A 86 3.35 18.84 1.18
N LEU A 87 3.68 17.71 0.55
CA LEU A 87 3.70 17.59 -0.90
C LEU A 87 2.29 17.76 -1.49
N ILE A 88 1.28 17.20 -0.84
CA ILE A 88 -0.12 17.35 -1.27
C ILE A 88 -0.58 18.80 -1.07
N ASP A 89 -0.44 19.36 0.13
CA ASP A 89 -1.05 20.66 0.46
C ASP A 89 -0.32 21.84 -0.21
N GLN A 90 1.01 21.77 -0.37
CA GLN A 90 1.80 22.89 -0.87
C GLN A 90 2.08 22.81 -2.37
N LEU A 91 2.12 21.60 -2.94
CA LEU A 91 2.48 21.38 -4.34
C LEU A 91 1.36 20.73 -5.16
N ASP A 92 0.20 20.47 -4.54
CA ASP A 92 -0.95 19.80 -5.17
C ASP A 92 -0.57 18.47 -5.83
N LEU A 93 0.38 17.75 -5.20
CA LEU A 93 0.87 16.49 -5.73
C LEU A 93 -0.20 15.40 -5.54
N HIS A 94 -0.36 14.54 -6.56
CA HIS A 94 -1.20 13.37 -6.44
C HIS A 94 -0.74 12.50 -5.26
N TYR A 95 -1.68 12.05 -4.44
CA TYR A 95 -1.40 11.30 -3.20
C TYR A 95 -0.44 10.13 -3.43
N LEU A 96 -0.68 9.31 -4.45
CA LEU A 96 0.17 8.15 -4.75
C LEU A 96 1.65 8.54 -4.97
N HIS A 97 1.93 9.68 -5.60
CA HIS A 97 3.30 10.17 -5.78
C HIS A 97 3.87 10.72 -4.47
N ALA A 98 3.07 11.50 -3.72
CA ALA A 98 3.48 12.00 -2.42
C ALA A 98 3.84 10.84 -1.46
N HIS A 99 3.02 9.79 -1.44
CA HIS A 99 3.22 8.58 -0.66
C HIS A 99 4.53 7.84 -1.01
N GLN A 100 4.84 7.70 -2.29
CA GLN A 100 6.09 7.09 -2.74
C GLN A 100 7.32 7.89 -2.30
N ILE A 101 7.25 9.23 -2.37
CA ILE A 101 8.34 10.10 -1.92
C ILE A 101 8.49 10.03 -0.40
N ALA A 102 7.38 10.07 0.35
CA ALA A 102 7.36 9.93 1.80
C ALA A 102 7.98 8.59 2.25
N THR A 103 7.61 7.48 1.61
CA THR A 103 8.18 6.15 1.87
C THR A 103 9.69 6.13 1.66
N ARG A 104 10.20 6.84 0.63
CA ARG A 104 11.65 6.94 0.39
C ARG A 104 12.34 7.82 1.41
N ALA A 105 11.71 8.89 1.88
CA ALA A 105 12.24 9.71 2.97
C ALA A 105 12.30 8.92 4.28
N GLU A 106 11.28 8.11 4.55
CA GLU A 106 11.23 7.20 5.70
C GLU A 106 12.35 6.17 5.64
N GLU A 107 12.51 5.48 4.50
CA GLU A 107 13.59 4.50 4.30
C GLU A 107 14.97 5.15 4.53
N ALA A 108 15.18 6.36 4.01
CA ALA A 108 16.43 7.10 4.22
C ALA A 108 16.67 7.41 5.71
N ALA A 109 15.64 7.75 6.48
CA ALA A 109 15.75 7.98 7.92
C ALA A 109 16.07 6.68 8.69
N VAL A 110 15.42 5.57 8.34
CA VAL A 110 15.71 4.26 8.94
C VAL A 110 17.15 3.82 8.68
N HIS A 111 17.65 4.01 7.46
CA HIS A 111 19.06 3.74 7.13
C HIS A 111 20.02 4.67 7.86
N ALA A 112 19.66 5.95 8.03
CA ALA A 112 20.46 6.92 8.77
C ALA A 112 20.73 6.47 10.22
N ASP A 113 19.77 5.79 10.85
CA ASP A 113 19.87 5.17 12.18
C ASP A 113 20.59 3.81 12.19
N ARG A 114 21.16 3.41 11.05
CA ARG A 114 21.84 2.13 10.81
C ARG A 114 20.93 0.92 11.04
N VAL A 115 19.64 1.08 10.75
CA VAL A 115 18.65 0.01 10.77
C VAL A 115 18.44 -0.48 9.34
N ALA A 116 18.38 -1.79 9.15
CA ALA A 116 18.08 -2.33 7.82
C ALA A 116 16.60 -2.15 7.51
N TRP A 117 16.26 -1.54 6.38
CA TRP A 117 14.87 -1.35 5.93
C TRP A 117 14.02 -2.62 6.06
N ARG A 118 14.53 -3.77 5.59
CA ARG A 118 13.84 -5.06 5.69
C ARG A 118 13.49 -5.50 7.11
N ALA A 119 14.26 -5.09 8.11
CA ALA A 119 13.98 -5.40 9.51
C ALA A 119 12.86 -4.51 10.05
N TYR A 120 12.90 -3.22 9.68
CA TYR A 120 11.87 -2.25 10.01
C TYR A 120 10.54 -2.58 9.33
N ASP A 121 10.52 -2.75 8.00
CA ASP A 121 9.32 -3.11 7.23
C ASP A 121 8.68 -4.39 7.77
N ARG A 122 9.47 -5.44 8.02
CA ARG A 122 8.95 -6.68 8.64
C ARG A 122 8.32 -6.45 10.01
N PHE A 123 8.85 -5.51 10.81
CA PHE A 123 8.23 -5.15 12.09
C PHE A 123 6.89 -4.45 11.85
N MET A 124 6.85 -3.44 10.97
CA MET A 124 5.62 -2.69 10.65
C MET A 124 4.52 -3.59 10.06
N GLN A 125 4.87 -4.47 9.12
CA GLN A 125 3.92 -5.39 8.47
C GLN A 125 3.21 -6.36 9.43
N LYS A 126 3.77 -6.64 10.60
CA LYS A 126 3.07 -7.44 11.63
C LYS A 126 1.83 -6.71 12.14
N TYR A 127 1.93 -5.39 12.27
CA TYR A 127 0.88 -4.54 12.79
C TYR A 127 -0.09 -4.10 11.71
N VAL A 128 0.37 -3.86 10.47
CA VAL A 128 -0.52 -3.51 9.34
C VAL A 128 -1.63 -4.55 9.20
N LYS A 129 -1.29 -5.83 9.23
CA LYS A 129 -2.25 -6.92 9.08
C LYS A 129 -3.17 -7.04 10.29
N SER A 130 -2.62 -7.04 11.50
CA SER A 130 -3.42 -7.20 12.71
C SER A 130 -4.40 -6.04 12.91
N ILE A 131 -3.98 -4.81 12.62
CA ILE A 131 -4.83 -3.60 12.72
C ILE A 131 -5.85 -3.58 11.58
N GLY A 132 -5.45 -4.01 10.36
CA GLY A 132 -6.36 -4.17 9.23
C GLY A 132 -7.47 -5.20 9.47
N ASP A 133 -7.20 -6.24 10.26
CA ASP A 133 -8.17 -7.26 10.66
C ASP A 133 -8.97 -6.88 11.92
N GLU A 134 -8.45 -5.98 12.76
CA GLU A 134 -9.12 -5.54 13.98
C GLU A 134 -10.39 -4.72 13.67
N ARG A 135 -11.42 -4.90 14.50
CA ARG A 135 -12.64 -4.09 14.40
C ARG A 135 -12.32 -2.69 14.93
N LEU A 136 -12.09 -1.73 14.03
CA LEU A 136 -11.98 -0.30 14.35
C LEU A 136 -13.05 0.12 15.38
N LYS A 137 -12.62 0.61 16.55
CA LYS A 137 -13.54 1.06 17.62
C LYS A 137 -13.46 2.56 17.85
N LYS A 138 -12.27 3.14 17.71
CA LYS A 138 -11.98 4.52 18.08
C LYS A 138 -11.17 5.23 16.99
N VAL A 139 -11.82 5.57 15.89
CA VAL A 139 -11.23 6.35 14.78
C VAL A 139 -11.35 7.85 15.09
N PRO A 140 -10.34 8.69 14.80
CA PRO A 140 -10.45 10.15 14.95
C PRO A 140 -11.54 10.72 14.04
N ASP A 141 -12.18 11.82 14.46
CA ASP A 141 -13.27 12.46 13.72
C ASP A 141 -12.80 13.44 12.63
N ASP A 142 -11.49 13.70 12.54
CA ASP A 142 -10.86 14.62 11.59
C ASP A 142 -9.70 13.97 10.78
N LEU A 143 -9.60 12.63 10.79
CA LEU A 143 -8.59 11.90 10.01
C LEU A 143 -8.77 12.19 8.50
N ASP A 144 -7.70 12.49 7.77
CA ASP A 144 -7.81 12.69 6.31
C ASP A 144 -8.10 11.35 5.62
N LEU A 145 -9.10 11.33 4.73
CA LEU A 145 -9.54 10.12 4.03
C LEU A 145 -8.98 9.98 2.63
N LYS A 146 -8.27 10.99 2.13
CA LYS A 146 -7.65 10.97 0.81
C LYS A 146 -6.82 9.69 0.57
N PRO A 147 -6.02 9.18 1.53
CA PRO A 147 -5.33 7.90 1.37
C PRO A 147 -6.25 6.73 0.99
N TYR A 148 -7.37 6.59 1.69
CA TYR A 148 -8.29 5.45 1.53
C TYR A 148 -9.14 5.54 0.27
N ARG A 149 -9.40 6.76 -0.21
CA ARG A 149 -10.09 7.00 -1.47
C ARG A 149 -9.25 6.58 -2.64
N ASP A 150 -7.98 6.98 -2.64
CA ASP A 150 -7.07 6.76 -3.77
C ASP A 150 -6.62 5.29 -3.86
N TYR A 151 -6.66 4.54 -2.74
CA TYR A 151 -6.50 3.08 -2.74
C TYR A 151 -7.81 2.31 -3.00
N HIS A 152 -8.94 2.98 -3.20
CA HIS A 152 -10.26 2.40 -3.41
C HIS A 152 -10.68 1.37 -2.32
N ASP A 153 -10.28 1.58 -1.06
CA ASP A 153 -10.53 0.63 0.03
C ASP A 153 -11.92 0.82 0.67
N TYR A 154 -12.94 0.42 -0.07
CA TYR A 154 -14.35 0.60 0.26
C TYR A 154 -14.77 -0.14 1.56
N ASP A 155 -14.27 -1.36 1.75
CA ASP A 155 -14.59 -2.17 2.92
C ASP A 155 -14.02 -1.54 4.20
N LEU A 156 -12.84 -0.94 4.11
CA LEU A 156 -12.26 -0.17 5.21
C LEU A 156 -13.07 1.10 5.51
N LEU A 157 -13.43 1.87 4.49
CA LEU A 157 -14.25 3.08 4.67
C LEU A 157 -15.61 2.78 5.32
N GLN A 158 -16.26 1.67 4.93
CA GLN A 158 -17.51 1.24 5.56
C GLN A 158 -17.31 0.82 7.03
N ARG A 159 -16.17 0.20 7.36
CA ARG A 159 -15.82 -0.13 8.75
C ARG A 159 -15.56 1.13 9.59
N MET A 160 -14.90 2.13 9.02
CA MET A 160 -14.68 3.44 9.67
C MET A 160 -16.01 4.14 9.98
N ASP A 161 -16.93 4.22 9.01
CA ASP A 161 -18.27 4.82 9.20
C ASP A 161 -19.05 4.14 10.35
N ARG A 162 -19.03 2.81 10.41
CA ARG A 162 -19.64 2.04 11.51
C ARG A 162 -18.98 2.32 12.85
N ALA A 163 -17.65 2.46 12.89
CA ALA A 163 -16.90 2.77 14.11
C ALA A 163 -17.27 4.17 14.63
N LEU A 164 -17.32 5.16 13.74
CA LEU A 164 -17.70 6.54 14.04
C LEU A 164 -19.14 6.66 14.51
N THR A 165 -20.03 5.82 13.98
CA THR A 165 -21.44 5.77 14.41
C THR A 165 -21.59 5.18 15.82
N ARG A 166 -20.68 4.28 16.22
CA ARG A 166 -20.66 3.66 17.56
C ARG A 166 -19.93 4.51 18.61
N SER A 167 -18.98 5.34 18.21
CA SER A 167 -18.28 6.23 19.13
C SER A 167 -19.22 7.33 19.63
N SER A 168 -19.46 7.36 20.94
CA SER A 168 -20.31 8.33 21.65
C SER A 168 -19.64 9.69 21.89
N THR A 169 -18.61 10.04 21.12
CA THR A 169 -17.87 11.30 21.26
C THR A 169 -18.72 12.51 20.84
N PRO A 170 -18.56 13.69 21.46
CA PRO A 170 -19.38 14.86 21.18
C PRO A 170 -19.36 15.23 19.70
N ARG A 171 -20.55 15.50 19.16
CA ARG A 171 -20.77 15.85 17.75
C ARG A 171 -20.18 17.23 17.44
N THR A 172 -18.93 17.26 16.96
CA THR A 172 -18.28 18.48 16.44
C THR A 172 -18.72 18.75 15.00
N VAL A 173 -18.58 19.99 14.52
CA VAL A 173 -18.85 20.33 13.10
C VAL A 173 -17.92 19.54 12.16
N ALA A 174 -16.67 19.32 12.58
CA ALA A 174 -15.70 18.47 11.87
C ALA A 174 -16.24 17.04 11.68
N SER A 175 -16.78 16.43 12.75
CA SER A 175 -17.38 15.08 12.66
C SER A 175 -18.58 15.00 11.70
N LYS A 176 -19.33 16.11 11.50
CA LYS A 176 -20.44 16.16 10.53
C LYS A 176 -19.94 16.31 9.10
N ALA A 177 -18.97 17.20 8.87
CA ALA A 177 -18.36 17.38 7.55
C ALA A 177 -17.68 16.09 7.07
N PHE A 178 -16.89 15.46 7.95
CA PHE A 178 -16.23 14.20 7.72
C PHE A 178 -17.20 13.06 7.35
N ARG A 179 -18.32 12.94 8.08
CA ARG A 179 -19.37 11.95 7.75
C ARG A 179 -20.08 12.26 6.45
N GLN A 180 -20.30 13.53 6.12
CA GLN A 180 -20.90 13.92 4.84
C GLN A 180 -19.96 13.56 3.69
N GLU A 181 -18.67 13.84 3.83
CA GLU A 181 -17.64 13.49 2.85
C GLU A 181 -17.55 11.98 2.62
N LEU A 182 -17.61 11.19 3.70
CA LEU A 182 -17.72 9.73 3.63
C LEU A 182 -18.99 9.32 2.88
N ALA A 183 -20.15 9.89 3.21
CA ALA A 183 -21.42 9.54 2.60
C ALA A 183 -21.46 9.88 1.10
N ASP A 184 -20.95 11.05 0.71
CA ASP A 184 -20.89 11.52 -0.67
C ASP A 184 -19.98 10.61 -1.49
N TYR A 185 -18.82 10.24 -0.96
CA TYR A 185 -17.90 9.30 -1.61
C TYR A 185 -18.52 7.91 -1.78
N MET A 186 -19.11 7.37 -0.71
CA MET A 186 -19.78 6.06 -0.77
C MET A 186 -20.94 6.06 -1.77
N THR A 187 -21.55 7.21 -2.03
CA THR A 187 -22.59 7.38 -3.05
C THR A 187 -22.00 7.42 -4.46
N ALA A 188 -21.00 8.28 -4.70
CA ALA A 188 -20.32 8.38 -5.98
C ALA A 188 -19.75 7.04 -6.45
N PHE A 189 -19.11 6.29 -5.54
CA PHE A 189 -18.54 4.98 -5.85
C PHE A 189 -19.61 3.92 -6.16
N ARG A 190 -20.77 3.93 -5.46
CA ARG A 190 -21.89 3.04 -5.79
C ARG A 190 -22.43 3.31 -7.18
N ASP A 191 -22.46 4.57 -7.60
CA ASP A 191 -22.89 4.95 -8.94
C ASP A 191 -21.89 4.51 -10.01
N GLU A 192 -20.59 4.70 -9.77
CA GLU A 192 -19.51 4.23 -10.66
C GLU A 192 -19.53 2.69 -10.80
N HIS A 193 -19.55 1.95 -9.69
CA HIS A 193 -19.63 0.48 -9.71
C HIS A 193 -20.93 -0.02 -10.38
N ARG A 194 -22.05 0.71 -10.23
CA ARG A 194 -23.30 0.41 -10.95
C ARG A 194 -23.15 0.64 -12.45
N LEU A 195 -22.43 1.68 -12.87
CA LEU A 195 -22.13 1.96 -14.27
C LEU A 195 -21.22 0.88 -14.85
N ASP A 196 -20.15 0.50 -14.16
CA ASP A 196 -19.23 -0.56 -14.58
C ASP A 196 -19.92 -1.91 -14.74
N LEU A 197 -20.78 -2.28 -13.79
CA LEU A 197 -21.61 -3.49 -13.91
C LEU A 197 -22.57 -3.43 -15.11
N ARG A 198 -23.10 -2.25 -15.43
CA ARG A 198 -23.95 -2.04 -16.61
C ARG A 198 -23.13 -2.13 -17.90
N HIS A 199 -21.96 -1.51 -17.96
CA HIS A 199 -21.05 -1.57 -19.11
C HIS A 199 -20.52 -2.99 -19.32
N GLY A 200 -20.15 -3.71 -18.26
CA GLY A 200 -19.75 -5.12 -18.33
C GLY A 200 -20.89 -6.03 -18.80
N LYS A 201 -22.13 -5.82 -18.35
CA LYS A 201 -23.31 -6.55 -18.85
C LYS A 201 -23.65 -6.20 -20.31
N LEU A 202 -23.48 -4.95 -20.71
CA LEU A 202 -23.67 -4.51 -22.10
C LEU A 202 -22.59 -5.11 -23.02
N ALA A 203 -21.33 -5.13 -22.58
CA ALA A 203 -20.22 -5.76 -23.30
C ALA A 203 -20.39 -7.28 -23.41
N GLN A 204 -20.84 -7.95 -22.35
CA GLN A 204 -21.18 -9.38 -22.40
C GLN A 204 -22.35 -9.65 -23.35
N ARG A 205 -23.41 -8.82 -23.32
CA ARG A 205 -24.54 -8.94 -24.25
C ARG A 205 -24.11 -8.76 -25.71
N ALA A 206 -23.27 -7.75 -26.00
CA ALA A 206 -22.70 -7.53 -27.33
C ALA A 206 -21.83 -8.71 -27.80
N ALA A 207 -20.99 -9.26 -26.92
CA ALA A 207 -20.16 -10.43 -27.22
C ALA A 207 -21.00 -11.71 -27.43
N THR A 208 -22.17 -11.82 -26.82
CA THR A 208 -23.10 -12.94 -27.06
C THR A 208 -23.92 -12.78 -28.35
N SER A 209 -24.18 -11.55 -28.81
CA SER A 209 -24.88 -11.30 -30.07
C SER A 209 -23.99 -11.43 -31.32
N ASP A 210 -22.67 -11.27 -31.18
CA ASP A 210 -21.70 -11.41 -32.27
C ASP A 210 -21.16 -12.84 -32.48
N LYS A 211 -21.68 -13.84 -31.76
CA LYS A 211 -21.37 -15.24 -32.07
C LYS A 211 -22.13 -15.67 -33.33
N PRO A 212 -21.45 -16.04 -34.44
CA PRO A 212 -22.15 -16.52 -35.62
C PRO A 212 -22.88 -17.82 -35.28
N ALA A 213 -24.18 -17.86 -35.57
CA ALA A 213 -25.01 -19.05 -35.41
C ALA A 213 -24.37 -20.21 -36.18
N GLN A 214 -23.90 -21.24 -35.46
CA GLN A 214 -23.41 -22.46 -36.08
C GLN A 214 -24.55 -23.10 -36.85
N ARG A 215 -24.48 -22.98 -38.17
CA ARG A 215 -25.41 -23.58 -39.13
C ARG A 215 -25.27 -25.09 -39.02
N ALA A 216 -26.27 -25.74 -38.43
CA ALA A 216 -26.36 -27.20 -38.38
C ALA A 216 -26.35 -27.74 -39.82
N THR A 217 -25.25 -28.37 -40.20
CA THR A 217 -25.12 -29.12 -41.45
C THR A 217 -25.32 -30.59 -41.14
N ALA A 218 -26.42 -31.14 -41.64
CA ALA A 218 -26.75 -32.55 -41.53
C ALA A 218 -25.78 -33.38 -42.39
N THR A 219 -24.95 -34.20 -41.76
CA THR A 219 -24.03 -35.09 -42.47
C THR A 219 -24.64 -36.48 -42.62
N ARG A 220 -24.95 -36.85 -43.87
CA ARG A 220 -25.29 -38.21 -44.29
C ARG A 220 -24.12 -39.17 -44.01
N LYS A 221 -24.47 -40.36 -43.51
CA LYS A 221 -23.62 -41.51 -43.22
C LYS A 221 -23.01 -42.11 -44.50
N PRO A 222 -21.71 -42.44 -44.56
CA PRO A 222 -21.19 -43.38 -45.55
C PRO A 222 -20.97 -44.77 -44.94
N THR A 223 -21.30 -45.78 -45.75
CA THR A 223 -21.16 -47.22 -45.54
C THR A 223 -19.73 -47.71 -45.76
N GLN A 224 -19.42 -48.85 -45.13
CA GLN A 224 -18.13 -49.54 -45.05
C GLN A 224 -17.55 -50.00 -46.39
N GLY A 225 -16.21 -50.12 -46.44
CA GLY A 225 -15.51 -50.95 -47.44
C GLY A 225 -13.98 -50.93 -47.32
N GLY A 226 -13.39 -51.99 -46.75
CA GLY A 226 -12.20 -52.66 -47.29
C GLY A 226 -10.77 -52.21 -46.89
N SER A 227 -10.03 -53.18 -46.34
CA SER A 227 -8.58 -53.46 -46.49
C SER A 227 -7.50 -52.65 -45.71
N ALA A 228 -6.80 -53.38 -44.83
CA ALA A 228 -5.44 -53.12 -44.31
C ALA A 228 -4.37 -53.70 -45.31
N PRO A 229 -3.01 -53.59 -45.14
CA PRO A 229 -2.24 -53.34 -43.90
C PRO A 229 -0.87 -52.56 -43.99
N SER A 230 -0.28 -52.33 -42.80
CA SER A 230 1.14 -52.00 -42.47
C SER A 230 1.65 -50.59 -42.85
N SER A 231 2.39 -49.83 -42.04
CA SER A 231 3.71 -50.14 -41.47
C SER A 231 4.09 -49.31 -40.23
N LYS A 232 5.04 -49.85 -39.45
CA LYS A 232 5.73 -49.34 -38.26
C LYS A 232 6.38 -47.95 -38.42
N SER A 233 6.45 -47.15 -37.35
CA SER A 233 7.72 -46.74 -36.69
C SER A 233 7.46 -45.74 -35.53
N VAL A 234 7.74 -46.13 -34.29
CA VAL A 234 8.90 -45.75 -33.44
C VAL A 234 8.80 -44.37 -32.76
N ALA A 235 8.83 -44.46 -31.43
CA ALA A 235 9.00 -43.46 -30.39
C ALA A 235 10.08 -42.39 -30.61
N ARG A 236 9.91 -41.23 -29.95
CA ARG A 236 10.83 -40.83 -28.86
C ARG A 236 10.24 -39.71 -27.99
N ALA A 237 10.09 -40.04 -26.70
CA ALA A 237 10.07 -39.09 -25.61
C ALA A 237 11.52 -38.65 -25.30
N SER A 238 11.73 -37.41 -24.87
CA SER A 238 12.98 -36.99 -24.23
C SER A 238 12.67 -36.18 -22.99
N ALA A 239 12.88 -36.85 -21.85
CA ALA A 239 12.86 -36.31 -20.51
C ALA A 239 14.24 -35.72 -20.12
N THR A 240 14.20 -34.68 -19.29
CA THR A 240 15.12 -34.30 -18.19
C THR A 240 16.51 -34.92 -18.07
N ALA A 241 17.52 -34.08 -17.79
CA ALA A 241 18.45 -34.28 -16.65
C ALA A 241 19.34 -33.04 -16.37
N LYS A 242 19.54 -32.76 -15.07
CA LYS A 242 20.60 -31.97 -14.42
C LYS A 242 21.42 -32.97 -13.56
N PRO A 243 22.45 -32.59 -12.77
CA PRO A 243 23.75 -31.93 -13.02
C PRO A 243 24.94 -32.92 -12.79
N ARG A 244 26.20 -32.47 -12.97
CA ARG A 244 27.33 -33.05 -12.22
C ARG A 244 28.44 -32.04 -11.91
N ALA A 245 28.96 -32.16 -10.69
CA ALA A 245 30.07 -31.43 -10.11
C ALA A 245 31.44 -31.94 -10.62
N HIS A 246 32.46 -31.10 -10.54
CA HIS A 246 33.86 -31.52 -10.45
C HIS A 246 34.62 -30.61 -9.48
N GLY A 247 35.17 -31.22 -8.43
CA GLY A 247 36.23 -30.65 -7.63
C GLY A 247 37.57 -31.26 -8.06
N GLY A 248 38.65 -30.50 -7.88
CA GLY A 248 40.03 -30.95 -8.01
C GLY A 248 40.97 -30.00 -7.27
N LYS A 249 41.63 -30.52 -6.22
CA LYS A 249 42.85 -29.97 -5.57
C LYS A 249 44.03 -30.09 -6.58
N THR A 250 45.19 -29.42 -6.48
CA THR A 250 46.26 -29.56 -5.45
C THR A 250 47.43 -28.59 -5.72
N THR A 251 48.11 -28.11 -4.65
CA THR A 251 49.56 -27.73 -4.45
C THR A 251 50.23 -26.74 -5.42
N VAL A 252 50.98 -25.72 -5.01
CA VAL A 252 52.08 -25.59 -4.01
C VAL A 252 51.97 -24.28 -3.23
#